data_AF-A0AAW0G3J4-F1
#
_entry.id   AF-A0AAW0G3J4-F1
#
_cell.length_a   1.000
_cell.length_b   1.000
_cell.length_c   1.000
_cell.angle_alpha   90.00
_cell.angle_beta   90.00
_cell.angle_gamma   90.00
#
_symmetry.space_group_name_H-M   'P 1'
#
loop_
_entity.id
_entity.type
_entity.pdbx_description
1 polymer ?
#
loop_
_entity_poly.entity_id
_entity_poly.type
_entity_poly.pdbx_seq_one_letter_code
_entity_poly.pdbx_strand_id
1 'polypeptide(L)'
;MALRDVQSAPSAWRQFTFFDAVHVKDVHDLANDPEIFKKTPEFSCITHTTLGTAIADIHGSLYTLNRDFEMSRSWVAHSSGRVTHMAERKGILVTLGEEDSVRQPLLKVWDLNAVDKKTNGPVLLRSTKVQVGNRPHPVTSIALSHGLAYLAVGLGDGTVILYRHLDQSIFSGGSTLTAIPKPRTIHESPAEPITGLGFREPDDENPNMHLFIVTTNRVLCYQASGRGSGGSPALVDEVGCALGCASMDWHAMNMLVARDEAVYACGLESRGASYAYEGQKISIHTHRNYLVIISPPFSPSGSAASATVRNFAARNTDASAEITKVTILDLENKFIAFSNTFTEGVREVFSAFDEVYLLANSGKLTCLEEKSTSTKLSMLYSKSQFPLALSLAKTQGLDASHVADIHRQYGDHLYNKAEYDGATQQYVKTIGHAQPSFVIRKLLDAQRIHNLASYLQELHTQGLANSDHTTLLLNTYTKLKDVARLDSFIKTESKRSSEGDKNELPFDLDTAIRVCRQAGYFDHASYLAKKYERHEITCKSKLRTQETIKMH
;
A
#
# COMPACT_ATOMS: atom_id res chain seq x y z
N MET A 1 7.61 -40.28 0.35
CA MET A 1 8.32 -39.16 -0.30
C MET A 1 7.82 -37.89 0.37
N ALA A 2 8.39 -37.56 1.52
CA ALA A 2 7.98 -36.42 2.34
C ALA A 2 8.74 -35.18 1.89
N LEU A 3 8.04 -34.24 1.25
CA LEU A 3 8.54 -32.90 1.03
C LEU A 3 8.55 -32.20 2.39
N ARG A 4 9.76 -31.96 2.90
CA ARG A 4 9.98 -31.12 4.07
C ARG A 4 9.57 -29.70 3.70
N ASP A 5 8.51 -29.21 4.33
CA ASP A 5 8.24 -27.79 4.43
C ASP A 5 9.47 -27.11 5.05
N VAL A 6 10.14 -26.29 4.26
CA VAL A 6 11.11 -25.34 4.78
C VAL A 6 10.29 -24.26 5.48
N GLN A 7 10.06 -24.44 6.78
CA GLN A 7 9.63 -23.35 7.65
C GLN A 7 10.71 -22.25 7.57
N SER A 8 10.47 -21.24 6.73
CA SER A 8 11.19 -19.98 6.82
C SER A 8 10.90 -19.41 8.20
N ALA A 9 11.92 -19.26 9.04
CA ALA A 9 11.82 -18.53 10.29
C ALA A 9 11.10 -17.19 10.04
N PRO A 10 10.17 -16.75 10.91
CA PRO A 10 9.46 -15.49 10.70
C PRO A 10 10.51 -14.38 10.59
N SER A 11 10.59 -13.76 9.42
CA SER A 11 11.47 -12.63 9.21
C SER A 11 11.05 -11.54 10.19
N ALA A 12 11.91 -11.22 11.15
CA ALA A 12 11.66 -10.14 12.09
C ALA A 12 11.26 -8.88 11.32
N TRP A 13 10.12 -8.29 11.69
CA TRP A 13 9.63 -7.07 11.06
C TRP A 13 10.70 -5.98 11.13
N ARG A 14 11.13 -5.50 9.96
CA ARG A 14 12.10 -4.41 9.88
C ARG A 14 11.40 -3.12 10.27
N GLN A 15 11.96 -2.38 11.21
CA GLN A 15 11.41 -1.12 11.69
C GLN A 15 12.12 0.09 11.09
N PHE A 16 11.32 1.02 10.60
CA PHE A 16 11.72 2.33 10.12
C PHE A 16 10.96 3.42 10.87
N THR A 17 11.36 4.68 10.65
CA THR A 17 10.73 5.86 11.25
C THR A 17 10.30 6.77 10.11
N PHE A 18 9.35 6.28 9.33
CA PHE A 18 8.79 6.99 8.17
C PHE A 18 7.73 8.01 8.55
N PHE A 19 7.31 8.02 9.80
CA PHE A 19 6.41 9.02 10.34
C PHE A 19 7.10 9.80 11.46
N ASP A 20 6.84 11.10 11.50
CA ASP A 20 7.20 11.95 12.62
C ASP A 20 5.94 12.28 13.43
N ALA A 21 6.02 12.12 14.76
CA ALA A 21 4.90 12.44 15.64
C ALA A 21 4.97 13.91 16.04
N VAL A 22 4.05 14.72 15.52
CA VAL A 22 3.96 16.15 15.74
C VAL A 22 2.72 16.46 16.56
N HIS A 23 2.88 17.21 17.63
CA HIS A 23 1.76 17.64 18.45
C HIS A 23 0.99 18.75 17.75
N VAL A 24 -0.32 18.56 17.58
CA VAL A 24 -1.21 19.57 17.00
C VAL A 24 -1.53 20.61 18.05
N LYS A 25 -1.40 21.89 17.67
CA LYS A 25 -1.62 23.04 18.53
C LYS A 25 -2.78 23.87 18.00
N ASP A 26 -3.42 24.61 18.88
CA ASP A 26 -4.45 25.57 18.52
C ASP A 26 -3.84 26.69 17.64
N VAL A 27 -4.58 27.11 16.61
CA VAL A 27 -4.12 28.15 15.67
C VAL A 27 -4.09 29.53 16.32
N HIS A 28 -4.97 29.80 17.28
CA HIS A 28 -5.03 31.04 18.02
C HIS A 28 -4.17 31.01 19.29
N ASP A 29 -3.86 29.82 19.80
CA ASP A 29 -3.00 29.63 20.97
C ASP A 29 -2.01 28.46 20.81
N LEU A 30 -0.83 28.77 20.25
CA LEU A 30 0.23 27.79 19.98
C LEU A 30 0.81 27.11 21.25
N ALA A 31 0.41 27.54 22.45
CA ALA A 31 0.81 26.89 23.70
C ALA A 31 -0.15 25.75 24.11
N ASN A 32 -1.36 25.70 23.55
CA ASN A 32 -2.41 24.79 23.98
C ASN A 32 -2.93 23.89 22.85
N ASP A 33 -3.62 22.82 23.28
CA ASP A 33 -4.42 21.96 22.41
C ASP A 33 -5.62 22.71 21.79
N PRO A 34 -6.09 22.31 20.59
CA PRO A 34 -7.28 22.89 19.98
C PRO A 34 -8.48 22.84 20.93
N GLU A 35 -9.21 23.94 21.04
CA GLU A 35 -10.25 24.13 22.08
C GLU A 35 -11.27 23.00 22.15
N ILE A 36 -11.68 22.48 21.00
CA ILE A 36 -12.68 21.41 20.90
C ILE A 36 -12.25 20.15 21.68
N PHE A 37 -10.97 19.78 21.63
CA PHE A 37 -10.47 18.56 22.28
C PHE A 37 -10.37 18.66 23.80
N LYS A 38 -10.58 19.84 24.40
CA LYS A 38 -10.74 19.95 25.86
C LYS A 38 -11.97 19.19 26.38
N LYS A 39 -12.95 18.93 25.50
CA LYS A 39 -14.17 18.14 25.79
C LYS A 39 -14.05 16.67 25.38
N THR A 40 -12.84 16.16 25.15
CA THR A 40 -12.59 14.79 24.70
C THR A 40 -13.35 13.68 25.44
N PRO A 41 -13.55 13.73 26.77
CA PRO A 41 -14.34 12.72 27.48
C PRO A 41 -15.77 12.57 26.97
N GLU A 42 -16.35 13.64 26.41
CA GLU A 42 -17.72 13.69 25.88
C GLU A 42 -17.82 13.12 24.45
N PHE A 43 -16.71 12.88 23.75
CA PHE A 43 -16.74 12.39 22.38
C PHE A 43 -17.12 10.93 22.31
N SER A 44 -18.08 10.61 21.44
CA SER A 44 -18.63 9.28 21.26
C SER A 44 -18.03 8.54 20.06
N CYS A 45 -17.80 9.24 18.95
CA CYS A 45 -17.15 8.72 17.74
C CYS A 45 -16.64 9.87 16.85
N ILE A 46 -15.57 9.62 16.09
CA ILE A 46 -15.04 10.55 15.09
C ILE A 46 -15.01 9.85 13.73
N THR A 47 -15.27 10.60 12.67
CA THR A 47 -15.10 10.12 11.30
C THR A 47 -14.63 11.24 10.40
N HIS A 48 -13.94 10.89 9.32
CA HIS A 48 -13.61 11.87 8.29
C HIS A 48 -14.77 11.98 7.28
N THR A 49 -15.06 13.20 6.86
CA THR A 49 -16.12 13.51 5.89
C THR A 49 -15.60 14.41 4.78
N THR A 50 -16.34 14.52 3.68
CA THR A 50 -16.03 15.47 2.59
C THR A 50 -15.90 16.93 3.04
N LEU A 51 -16.46 17.32 4.19
CA LEU A 51 -16.37 18.69 4.73
C LEU A 51 -15.28 18.87 5.80
N GLY A 52 -14.54 17.81 6.11
CA GLY A 52 -13.54 17.78 7.18
C GLY A 52 -13.84 16.70 8.22
N THR A 53 -13.28 16.83 9.41
CA THR A 53 -13.42 15.82 10.48
C THR A 53 -14.73 16.03 11.23
N ALA A 54 -15.59 15.03 11.28
CA ALA A 54 -16.83 15.06 12.05
C ALA A 54 -16.64 14.38 13.40
N ILE A 55 -16.95 15.08 14.48
CA ILE A 55 -16.96 14.58 15.86
C ILE A 55 -18.40 14.55 16.34
N ALA A 56 -18.80 13.44 16.95
CA ALA A 56 -20.06 13.37 17.69
C ALA A 56 -19.80 13.25 19.19
N ASP A 57 -20.70 13.81 19.99
CA ASP A 57 -20.66 13.72 21.44
C ASP A 57 -21.64 12.66 21.98
N ILE A 58 -21.63 12.48 23.31
CA ILE A 58 -22.58 11.64 24.05
C ILE A 58 -23.94 12.32 24.28
N HIS A 59 -24.10 13.58 23.87
CA HIS A 59 -25.33 14.38 23.99
C HIS A 59 -26.10 14.49 22.66
N GLY A 60 -25.57 13.87 21.61
CA GLY A 60 -26.18 13.71 20.30
C GLY A 60 -25.91 14.89 19.35
N SER A 61 -24.99 15.78 19.72
CA SER A 61 -24.50 16.85 18.85
C SER A 61 -23.38 16.35 17.95
N LEU A 62 -23.33 16.91 16.74
CA LEU A 62 -22.26 16.72 15.79
C LEU A 62 -21.57 18.05 15.52
N TYR A 63 -20.26 17.96 15.31
CA TYR A 63 -19.37 19.07 15.00
C TYR A 63 -18.55 18.69 13.77
N THR A 64 -18.50 19.54 12.75
CA THR A 64 -17.54 19.41 11.66
C THR A 64 -16.38 20.35 11.89
N LEU A 65 -15.16 19.86 11.73
CA LEU A 65 -13.93 20.60 11.93
C LEU A 65 -13.17 20.78 10.61
N ASN A 66 -12.58 21.95 10.42
CA ASN A 66 -11.67 22.21 9.30
C ASN A 66 -10.29 21.55 9.54
N ARG A 67 -9.33 21.80 8.63
CA ARG A 67 -7.96 21.27 8.74
C ARG A 67 -7.20 21.77 9.98
N ASP A 68 -7.57 22.96 10.44
CA ASP A 68 -7.03 23.62 11.63
C ASP A 68 -7.74 23.18 12.93
N PHE A 69 -8.65 22.21 12.83
CA PHE A 69 -9.50 21.71 13.91
C PHE A 69 -10.42 22.76 14.55
N GLU A 70 -10.71 23.84 13.84
CA GLU A 70 -11.72 24.81 14.22
C GLU A 70 -13.11 24.33 13.80
N MET A 71 -14.10 24.61 14.65
CA MET A 71 -15.49 24.22 14.41
C MET A 71 -16.08 25.02 13.25
N SER A 72 -16.41 24.33 12.15
CA SER A 72 -17.04 24.92 10.98
C SER A 72 -18.57 24.88 11.05
N ARG A 73 -19.15 23.79 11.54
CA ARG A 73 -20.60 23.64 11.75
C ARG A 73 -20.88 22.80 12.98
N SER A 74 -22.04 23.03 13.58
CA SER A 74 -22.58 22.20 14.65
C SER A 74 -24.09 22.05 14.51
N TRP A 75 -24.60 20.86 14.84
CA TRP A 75 -26.04 20.60 14.88
C TRP A 75 -26.35 19.42 15.80
N VAL A 76 -27.62 19.30 16.21
CA VAL A 76 -28.09 18.17 17.00
C VAL A 76 -28.58 17.08 16.06
N ALA A 77 -27.88 15.94 16.00
CA ALA A 77 -28.32 14.80 15.21
C ALA A 77 -29.32 13.94 15.96
N HIS A 78 -29.09 13.67 17.25
CA HIS A 78 -29.96 12.86 18.09
C HIS A 78 -30.34 13.65 19.34
N SER A 79 -31.63 13.94 19.52
CA SER A 79 -32.07 14.80 20.61
C SER A 79 -32.07 14.05 21.93
N SER A 80 -31.38 14.57 22.95
CA SER A 80 -31.29 13.94 24.29
C SER A 80 -30.86 12.48 24.17
N GLY A 81 -29.73 12.26 23.52
CA GLY A 81 -29.31 10.95 23.08
C GLY A 81 -27.81 10.88 22.82
N ARG A 82 -27.31 9.71 22.42
CA ARG A 82 -25.91 9.52 22.06
C ARG A 82 -25.79 9.09 20.61
N VAL A 83 -24.85 9.68 19.88
CA VAL A 83 -24.43 9.14 18.58
C VAL A 83 -23.46 7.99 18.85
N THR A 84 -23.69 6.84 18.24
CA THR A 84 -22.89 5.63 18.45
C THR A 84 -21.99 5.34 17.26
N HIS A 85 -22.47 5.59 16.03
CA HIS A 85 -21.73 5.31 14.81
C HIS A 85 -22.01 6.39 13.76
N MET A 86 -20.98 6.67 12.96
CA MET A 86 -21.05 7.57 11.81
C MET A 86 -20.38 6.93 10.60
N ALA A 87 -21.01 7.07 9.43
CA ALA A 87 -20.42 6.67 8.16
C ALA A 87 -20.81 7.69 7.09
N GLU A 88 -19.82 8.24 6.37
CA GLU A 88 -20.04 9.23 5.32
C GLU A 88 -19.56 8.71 3.96
N ARG A 89 -20.36 8.94 2.92
CA ARG A 89 -19.97 8.76 1.52
C ARG A 89 -20.63 9.84 0.66
N LYS A 90 -19.83 10.51 -0.19
CA LYS A 90 -20.30 11.47 -1.21
C LYS A 90 -21.12 12.64 -0.67
N GLY A 91 -20.75 13.16 0.49
CA GLY A 91 -21.46 14.23 1.20
C GLY A 91 -22.71 13.78 1.96
N ILE A 92 -23.01 12.47 1.97
CA ILE A 92 -24.13 11.91 2.71
C ILE A 92 -23.61 11.23 3.97
N LEU A 93 -24.00 11.76 5.11
CA LEU A 93 -23.65 11.23 6.43
C LEU A 93 -24.80 10.37 6.97
N VAL A 94 -24.50 9.14 7.34
CA VAL A 94 -25.40 8.26 8.07
C VAL A 94 -24.97 8.25 9.54
N THR A 95 -25.91 8.57 10.43
CA THR A 95 -25.70 8.48 11.89
C THR A 95 -26.61 7.41 12.48
N LEU A 96 -26.04 6.64 13.42
CA LEU A 96 -26.80 5.75 14.29
C LEU A 96 -26.69 6.26 15.72
N GLY A 97 -27.81 6.38 16.41
CA GLY A 97 -27.84 6.90 17.76
C GLY A 97 -29.01 6.39 18.58
N GLU A 98 -28.88 6.55 19.88
CA GLU A 98 -29.91 6.26 20.87
C GLU A 98 -30.53 7.58 21.32
N GLU A 99 -31.84 7.63 21.50
CA GLU A 99 -32.55 8.82 22.02
C GLU A 99 -33.43 8.41 23.19
N ASP A 100 -33.49 9.20 24.26
CA ASP A 100 -34.24 8.87 25.47
C ASP A 100 -35.74 8.61 25.20
N SER A 101 -36.28 9.26 24.16
CA SER A 101 -37.69 9.12 23.77
C SER A 101 -37.99 7.83 23.00
N VAL A 102 -36.97 7.12 22.49
CA VAL A 102 -37.13 5.96 21.61
C VAL A 102 -36.27 4.80 22.08
N ARG A 103 -36.92 3.68 22.42
CA ARG A 103 -36.23 2.48 22.90
C ARG A 103 -35.33 1.81 21.86
N GLN A 104 -35.62 1.98 20.57
CA GLN A 104 -34.82 1.42 19.48
C GLN A 104 -33.78 2.43 18.97
N PRO A 105 -32.60 1.97 18.52
CA PRO A 105 -31.64 2.83 17.82
C PRO A 105 -32.29 3.49 16.60
N LEU A 106 -31.94 4.75 16.37
CA LEU A 106 -32.41 5.55 15.25
C LEU A 106 -31.30 5.69 14.22
N LEU A 107 -31.69 5.53 12.96
CA LEU A 107 -30.88 5.77 11.78
C LEU A 107 -31.33 7.08 11.16
N LYS A 108 -30.41 8.03 11.02
CA LYS A 108 -30.64 9.30 10.34
C LYS A 108 -29.64 9.48 9.20
N VAL A 109 -30.12 10.05 8.10
CA VAL A 109 -29.33 10.31 6.89
C VAL A 109 -29.36 11.80 6.62
N TRP A 110 -28.18 12.41 6.50
CA TRP A 110 -27.97 13.85 6.38
C TRP A 110 -27.27 14.17 5.08
N ASP A 111 -27.73 15.20 4.38
CA ASP A 111 -26.98 15.83 3.29
C ASP A 111 -26.13 16.96 3.86
N LEU A 112 -24.81 16.76 3.86
CA LEU A 112 -23.85 17.74 4.37
C LEU A 112 -23.70 18.95 3.43
N ASN A 113 -23.98 18.79 2.15
CA ASN A 113 -23.83 19.85 1.16
C ASN A 113 -25.01 20.84 1.20
N ALA A 114 -26.19 20.36 1.56
CA ALA A 114 -27.38 21.19 1.72
C ALA A 114 -27.49 21.74 3.14
N VAL A 115 -27.86 23.03 3.25
CA VAL A 115 -28.08 23.70 4.54
C VAL A 115 -29.57 23.95 4.72
N ASP A 116 -30.11 23.51 5.86
CA ASP A 116 -31.47 23.82 6.27
C ASP A 116 -31.55 25.25 6.79
N LYS A 117 -32.46 26.04 6.22
CA LYS A 117 -32.68 27.45 6.58
C LYS A 117 -33.15 27.64 8.03
N LYS A 118 -33.76 26.62 8.66
CA LYS A 118 -34.29 26.72 10.03
C LYS A 118 -33.24 26.43 11.09
N THR A 119 -32.50 25.34 10.91
CA THR A 119 -31.51 24.87 11.87
C THR A 119 -30.11 25.41 11.60
N ASN A 120 -29.88 26.00 10.41
CA ASN A 120 -28.57 26.39 9.91
C ASN A 120 -27.56 25.23 9.85
N GLY A 121 -28.06 23.99 9.91
CA GLY A 121 -27.28 22.75 9.87
C GLY A 121 -27.54 21.96 8.58
N PRO A 122 -26.92 20.78 8.44
CA PRO A 122 -27.17 19.86 7.33
C PRO A 122 -28.65 19.47 7.20
N VAL A 123 -29.11 19.28 5.96
CA VAL A 123 -30.50 18.84 5.71
C VAL A 123 -30.68 17.39 6.11
N LEU A 124 -31.64 17.11 7.00
CA LEU A 124 -32.06 15.74 7.31
C LEU A 124 -32.88 15.17 6.14
N LEU A 125 -32.35 14.13 5.51
CA LEU A 125 -33.00 13.43 4.40
C LEU A 125 -33.92 12.34 4.91
N ARG A 126 -33.43 11.45 5.78
CA ARG A 126 -34.19 10.28 6.27
C ARG A 126 -34.01 10.06 7.76
N SER A 127 -35.03 9.52 8.40
CA SER A 127 -35.04 9.12 9.81
C SER A 127 -35.93 7.89 9.99
N THR A 128 -35.37 6.81 10.50
CA THR A 128 -36.11 5.57 10.79
C THR A 128 -35.61 4.91 12.06
N LYS A 129 -36.45 4.05 12.64
CA LYS A 129 -36.04 3.13 13.69
C LYS A 129 -35.33 1.94 13.04
N VAL A 130 -34.21 1.52 13.63
CA VAL A 130 -33.59 0.24 13.31
C VAL A 130 -34.46 -0.84 13.94
N GLN A 131 -35.31 -1.47 13.13
CA GLN A 131 -36.22 -2.52 13.59
C GLN A 131 -35.49 -3.86 13.73
N VAL A 132 -35.35 -4.33 14.97
CA VAL A 132 -34.78 -5.64 15.32
C VAL A 132 -35.78 -6.35 16.22
N GLY A 133 -36.60 -7.24 15.64
CA GLY A 133 -37.60 -8.01 16.41
C GLY A 133 -38.35 -7.20 17.48
N ASN A 134 -38.65 -7.84 18.62
CA ASN A 134 -39.31 -7.20 19.76
C ASN A 134 -38.33 -6.67 20.84
N ARG A 135 -37.04 -7.04 20.80
CA ARG A 135 -36.05 -6.67 21.81
C ARG A 135 -34.93 -5.83 21.18
N PRO A 136 -34.68 -4.61 21.68
CA PRO A 136 -33.60 -3.78 21.17
C PRO A 136 -32.24 -4.34 21.61
N HIS A 137 -31.29 -4.33 20.69
CA HIS A 137 -29.90 -4.67 20.92
C HIS A 137 -29.02 -3.50 20.46
N PRO A 138 -27.88 -3.23 21.12
CA PRO A 138 -26.99 -2.14 20.73
C PRO A 138 -26.40 -2.40 19.35
N VAL A 139 -26.22 -1.34 18.58
CA VAL A 139 -25.44 -1.39 17.34
C VAL A 139 -23.97 -1.54 17.71
N THR A 140 -23.28 -2.45 17.03
CA THR A 140 -21.85 -2.71 17.24
C THR A 140 -21.01 -2.41 16.01
N SER A 141 -21.61 -2.35 14.82
CA SER A 141 -20.89 -2.04 13.58
C SER A 141 -21.82 -1.48 12.50
N ILE A 142 -21.26 -0.64 11.63
CA ILE A 142 -21.93 -0.08 10.46
C ILE A 142 -21.00 -0.22 9.26
N ALA A 143 -21.56 -0.54 8.09
CA ALA A 143 -20.86 -0.44 6.82
C ALA A 143 -21.75 0.25 5.79
N LEU A 144 -21.15 1.15 5.01
CA LEU A 144 -21.83 1.90 3.96
C LEU A 144 -21.05 1.71 2.65
N SER A 145 -21.74 1.22 1.62
CA SER A 145 -21.16 1.07 0.28
C SER A 145 -20.81 2.42 -0.33
N HIS A 146 -19.76 2.46 -1.15
CA HIS A 146 -19.28 3.65 -1.85
C HIS A 146 -20.37 4.28 -2.74
N GLY A 147 -21.19 3.44 -3.37
CA GLY A 147 -22.32 3.86 -4.19
C GLY A 147 -23.56 4.32 -3.41
N LEU A 148 -23.57 4.25 -2.08
CA LEU A 148 -24.74 4.48 -1.22
C LEU A 148 -25.92 3.53 -1.47
N ALA A 149 -25.77 2.49 -2.30
CA ALA A 149 -26.84 1.55 -2.61
C ALA A 149 -27.14 0.59 -1.44
N TYR A 150 -26.14 0.29 -0.62
CA TYR A 150 -26.22 -0.65 0.50
C TYR A 150 -25.72 -0.02 1.80
N LEU A 151 -26.45 -0.32 2.88
CA LEU A 151 -26.08 -0.02 4.26
C LEU A 151 -26.32 -1.27 5.10
N ALA A 152 -25.29 -1.72 5.81
CA ALA A 152 -25.37 -2.83 6.74
C ALA A 152 -25.20 -2.34 8.18
N VAL A 153 -26.01 -2.89 9.08
CA VAL A 153 -25.99 -2.61 10.51
C VAL A 153 -25.84 -3.93 11.27
N GLY A 154 -24.78 -4.02 12.07
CA GLY A 154 -24.47 -5.18 12.92
C GLY A 154 -24.83 -4.89 14.36
N LEU A 155 -25.32 -5.92 15.05
CA LEU A 155 -25.90 -5.80 16.38
C LEU A 155 -25.21 -6.73 17.38
N GLY A 156 -25.32 -6.37 18.66
CA GLY A 156 -24.73 -7.13 19.77
C GLY A 156 -25.37 -8.51 20.02
N ASP A 157 -26.51 -8.82 19.40
CA ASP A 157 -27.15 -10.15 19.43
C ASP A 157 -26.68 -11.09 18.31
N GLY A 158 -25.81 -10.61 17.42
CA GLY A 158 -25.33 -11.35 16.25
C GLY A 158 -26.21 -11.22 15.01
N THR A 159 -27.18 -10.30 15.03
CA THR A 159 -28.03 -10.01 13.87
C THR A 159 -27.35 -8.99 12.95
N VAL A 160 -27.39 -9.23 11.63
CA VAL A 160 -27.01 -8.25 10.60
C VAL A 160 -28.22 -7.87 9.76
N ILE A 161 -28.48 -6.57 9.71
CA ILE A 161 -29.56 -5.96 8.94
C ILE A 161 -28.97 -5.25 7.73
N LEU A 162 -29.55 -5.50 6.56
CA LEU A 162 -29.16 -4.89 5.29
C LEU A 162 -30.30 -4.03 4.71
N TYR A 163 -29.99 -2.77 4.43
CA TYR A 163 -30.79 -1.88 3.60
C TYR A 163 -30.24 -1.91 2.17
N ARG A 164 -31.11 -2.14 1.18
CA ARG A 164 -30.77 -2.13 -0.25
C ARG A 164 -31.47 -0.98 -0.95
N HIS A 165 -30.88 -0.46 -2.02
CA HIS A 165 -31.39 0.68 -2.79
C HIS A 165 -31.55 1.95 -1.95
N LEU A 166 -30.62 2.16 -1.00
CA LEU A 166 -30.65 3.33 -0.12
C LEU A 166 -30.46 4.63 -0.92
N ASP A 167 -29.60 4.62 -1.93
CA ASP A 167 -29.43 5.68 -2.94
C ASP A 167 -30.74 6.11 -3.60
N GLN A 168 -31.56 5.15 -4.05
CA GLN A 168 -32.86 5.47 -4.63
C GLN A 168 -33.75 6.18 -3.63
N SER A 169 -33.71 5.77 -2.36
CA SER A 169 -34.48 6.44 -1.32
C SER A 169 -33.95 7.84 -0.98
N ILE A 170 -32.64 8.07 -1.08
CA ILE A 170 -32.02 9.37 -0.79
C ILE A 170 -32.28 10.38 -1.91
N PHE A 171 -32.10 9.97 -3.16
CA PHE A 171 -32.13 10.86 -4.33
C PHE A 171 -33.49 10.91 -5.04
N SER A 172 -34.41 9.98 -4.75
CA SER A 172 -35.80 10.13 -5.20
C SER A 172 -36.44 11.30 -4.45
N GLY A 173 -36.98 12.28 -5.18
CA GLY A 173 -37.54 13.55 -4.67
C GLY A 173 -38.76 13.44 -3.74
N GLY A 174 -38.96 12.31 -3.05
CA GLY A 174 -39.92 12.17 -1.97
C GLY A 174 -39.50 12.97 -0.75
N SER A 175 -40.43 13.80 -0.25
CA SER A 175 -40.22 14.67 0.92
C SER A 175 -40.41 13.96 2.27
N THR A 176 -40.81 12.70 2.27
CA THR A 176 -41.09 11.94 3.49
C THR A 176 -39.80 11.44 4.14
N LEU A 177 -39.52 11.91 5.35
CA LEU A 177 -38.32 11.51 6.13
C LEU A 177 -38.29 10.00 6.44
N THR A 178 -39.42 9.32 6.46
CA THR A 178 -39.52 7.89 6.78
C THR A 178 -39.39 6.97 5.57
N ALA A 179 -39.26 7.51 4.35
CA ALA A 179 -39.13 6.72 3.12
C ALA A 179 -37.72 6.16 2.97
N ILE A 180 -37.43 5.12 3.74
CA ILE A 180 -36.24 4.28 3.63
C ILE A 180 -36.65 2.87 3.20
N PRO A 181 -35.81 2.13 2.44
CA PRO A 181 -36.14 0.76 2.04
C PRO A 181 -36.34 -0.14 3.25
N LYS A 182 -37.24 -1.12 3.13
CA LYS A 182 -37.48 -2.08 4.21
C LYS A 182 -36.21 -2.88 4.49
N PRO A 183 -35.71 -2.89 5.74
CA PRO A 183 -34.54 -3.68 6.09
C PRO A 183 -34.79 -5.19 5.94
N ARG A 184 -33.75 -5.93 5.57
CA ARG A 184 -33.76 -7.41 5.56
C ARG A 184 -32.68 -7.94 6.50
N THR A 185 -33.04 -8.89 7.36
CA THR A 185 -32.06 -9.67 8.11
C THR A 185 -31.35 -10.63 7.17
N ILE A 186 -30.01 -10.57 7.13
CA ILE A 186 -29.17 -11.38 6.24
C ILE A 186 -28.31 -12.39 7.00
N HIS A 187 -28.15 -12.21 8.31
CA HIS A 187 -27.41 -13.10 9.19
C HIS A 187 -27.96 -13.01 10.60
N GLU A 188 -28.01 -14.16 11.28
CA GLU A 188 -28.36 -14.30 12.69
C GLU A 188 -27.42 -15.35 13.30
N SER A 189 -26.61 -14.97 14.27
CA SER A 189 -25.79 -15.88 15.08
C SER A 189 -26.04 -15.62 16.56
N PRO A 190 -27.04 -16.30 17.16
CA PRO A 190 -27.36 -16.10 18.57
C PRO A 190 -26.12 -16.37 19.43
N ALA A 191 -25.79 -15.43 20.32
CA ALA A 191 -24.63 -15.43 21.23
C ALA A 191 -23.28 -14.99 20.64
N GLU A 192 -23.19 -14.59 19.37
CA GLU A 192 -21.96 -14.04 18.79
C GLU A 192 -22.17 -12.59 18.31
N PRO A 193 -21.74 -11.56 19.08
CA PRO A 193 -21.91 -10.18 18.67
C PRO A 193 -21.13 -9.90 17.37
N ILE A 194 -21.70 -9.04 16.51
CA ILE A 194 -21.00 -8.57 15.31
C ILE A 194 -19.90 -7.61 15.74
N THR A 195 -18.66 -7.86 15.34
CA THR A 195 -17.48 -7.05 15.70
C THR A 195 -16.95 -6.21 14.55
N GLY A 196 -17.35 -6.51 13.31
CA GLY A 196 -16.97 -5.74 12.13
C GLY A 196 -17.84 -6.03 10.91
N LEU A 197 -17.99 -5.01 10.06
CA LEU A 197 -18.68 -5.08 8.78
C LEU A 197 -17.87 -4.33 7.73
N GLY A 198 -17.89 -4.80 6.48
CA GLY A 198 -17.19 -4.13 5.40
C GLY A 198 -17.67 -4.56 4.02
N PHE A 199 -17.95 -3.60 3.15
CA PHE A 199 -18.34 -3.89 1.77
C PHE A 199 -17.10 -4.02 0.88
N ARG A 200 -17.12 -5.06 0.04
CA ARG A 200 -16.29 -5.14 -1.16
C ARG A 200 -17.13 -4.73 -2.37
N GLU A 201 -16.70 -3.65 -3.00
CA GLU A 201 -17.33 -3.13 -4.21
C GLU A 201 -17.08 -4.05 -5.41
N PRO A 202 -17.96 -4.04 -6.43
CA PRO A 202 -17.72 -4.72 -7.69
C PRO A 202 -16.43 -4.26 -8.37
N ASP A 203 -15.68 -5.20 -8.93
CA ASP A 203 -14.49 -4.97 -9.75
C ASP A 203 -14.59 -5.75 -11.08
N ASP A 204 -13.58 -5.64 -11.95
CA ASP A 204 -13.57 -6.31 -13.26
C ASP A 204 -13.55 -7.84 -13.14
N GLU A 205 -13.03 -8.40 -12.04
CA GLU A 205 -12.98 -9.84 -11.78
C GLU A 205 -14.30 -10.36 -11.16
N ASN A 206 -14.93 -9.55 -10.32
CA ASN A 206 -16.11 -9.87 -9.52
C ASN A 206 -17.14 -8.73 -9.63
N PRO A 207 -18.15 -8.85 -10.52
CA PRO A 207 -19.14 -7.80 -10.75
C PRO A 207 -20.18 -7.69 -9.62
N ASN A 208 -20.06 -8.47 -8.56
CA ASN A 208 -21.03 -8.56 -7.48
C ASN A 208 -20.53 -7.85 -6.22
N MET A 209 -21.45 -7.18 -5.53
CA MET A 209 -21.23 -6.56 -4.23
C MET A 209 -21.21 -7.66 -3.16
N HIS A 210 -20.21 -7.61 -2.28
CA HIS A 210 -20.08 -8.53 -1.15
C HIS A 210 -19.98 -7.77 0.17
N LEU A 211 -20.51 -8.37 1.23
CA LEU A 211 -20.41 -7.86 2.60
C LEU A 211 -19.67 -8.88 3.46
N PHE A 212 -18.55 -8.47 4.03
CA PHE A 212 -17.89 -9.19 5.10
C PHE A 212 -18.60 -8.96 6.42
N ILE A 213 -18.83 -10.05 7.15
CA ILE A 213 -19.43 -10.06 8.48
C ILE A 213 -18.43 -10.72 9.42
N VAL A 214 -17.95 -9.99 10.41
CA VAL A 214 -17.00 -10.49 11.41
C VAL A 214 -17.73 -10.59 12.75
N THR A 215 -17.65 -11.75 13.38
CA THR A 215 -18.09 -11.98 14.76
C THR A 215 -16.88 -12.19 15.66
N THR A 216 -17.09 -12.46 16.95
CA THR A 216 -16.00 -12.87 17.85
C THR A 216 -15.35 -14.19 17.42
N ASN A 217 -16.09 -15.05 16.73
CA ASN A 217 -15.66 -16.41 16.42
C ASN A 217 -15.57 -16.72 14.93
N ARG A 218 -16.12 -15.91 14.01
CA ARG A 218 -16.16 -16.25 12.58
C ARG A 218 -15.98 -15.04 11.69
N VAL A 219 -15.51 -15.30 10.47
CA VAL A 219 -15.57 -14.36 9.35
C VAL A 219 -16.44 -14.97 8.27
N LEU A 220 -17.46 -14.25 7.84
CA LEU A 220 -18.42 -14.67 6.84
C LEU A 220 -18.43 -13.68 5.67
N CYS A 221 -18.77 -14.16 4.47
CA CYS A 221 -18.97 -13.34 3.29
C CYS A 221 -20.41 -13.52 2.77
N TYR A 222 -21.13 -12.42 2.64
CA TYR A 222 -22.48 -12.38 2.11
C TYR A 222 -22.50 -11.71 0.73
N GLN A 223 -22.99 -12.42 -0.30
CA GLN A 223 -23.19 -11.84 -1.62
C GLN A 223 -24.46 -10.97 -1.64
N ALA A 224 -24.29 -9.66 -1.78
CA ALA A 224 -25.37 -8.69 -1.71
C ALA A 224 -26.11 -8.46 -3.04
N SER A 225 -25.45 -8.65 -4.19
CA SER A 225 -25.99 -8.47 -5.54
C SER A 225 -25.72 -9.65 -6.48
N GLY A 226 -26.37 -9.65 -7.66
CA GLY A 226 -26.16 -10.67 -8.71
C GLY A 226 -26.86 -12.02 -8.46
N ARG A 227 -26.51 -13.01 -9.29
CA ARG A 227 -27.01 -14.40 -9.16
C ARG A 227 -26.37 -15.03 -7.92
N GLY A 228 -27.18 -15.28 -6.88
CA GLY A 228 -26.70 -15.71 -5.56
C GLY A 228 -27.08 -14.73 -4.44
N SER A 229 -27.51 -13.51 -4.79
CA SER A 229 -28.01 -12.55 -3.82
C SER A 229 -29.18 -13.12 -3.01
N GLY A 230 -29.10 -12.98 -1.69
CA GLY A 230 -30.16 -13.44 -0.78
C GLY A 230 -29.98 -14.85 -0.23
N GLY A 231 -28.91 -15.56 -0.58
CA GLY A 231 -28.48 -16.81 0.09
C GLY A 231 -27.95 -16.57 1.51
N SER A 232 -27.55 -17.64 2.20
CA SER A 232 -26.85 -17.53 3.49
C SER A 232 -25.41 -17.06 3.31
N PRO A 233 -24.84 -16.29 4.26
CA PRO A 233 -23.41 -15.96 4.24
C PRO A 233 -22.52 -17.22 4.21
N ALA A 234 -21.49 -17.21 3.37
CA ALA A 234 -20.48 -18.26 3.29
C ALA A 234 -19.41 -18.08 4.39
N LEU A 235 -18.91 -19.18 4.95
CA LEU A 235 -17.84 -19.15 5.96
C LEU A 235 -16.48 -18.95 5.28
N VAL A 236 -15.74 -17.93 5.71
CA VAL A 236 -14.40 -17.58 5.20
C VAL A 236 -13.30 -18.00 6.17
N ASP A 237 -13.53 -17.80 7.48
CA ASP A 237 -12.63 -18.22 8.55
C ASP A 237 -13.44 -18.66 9.79
N GLU A 238 -12.96 -19.72 10.46
CA GLU A 238 -13.55 -20.31 11.67
C GLU A 238 -13.16 -19.57 12.96
N VAL A 239 -12.42 -18.47 12.83
CA VAL A 239 -12.00 -17.63 13.95
C VAL A 239 -12.30 -16.17 13.61
N GLY A 240 -12.80 -15.42 14.60
CA GLY A 240 -13.18 -14.01 14.45
C GLY A 240 -12.17 -13.07 15.06
N CYS A 241 -12.64 -11.93 15.57
CA CYS A 241 -11.83 -11.02 16.39
C CYS A 241 -12.69 -10.19 17.36
N ALA A 242 -12.02 -9.55 18.31
CA ALA A 242 -12.63 -8.57 19.20
C ALA A 242 -13.16 -7.34 18.45
N LEU A 243 -14.05 -6.59 19.11
CA LEU A 243 -14.55 -5.31 18.61
C LEU A 243 -13.39 -4.33 18.37
N GLY A 244 -13.40 -3.63 17.23
CA GLY A 244 -12.33 -2.71 16.84
C GLY A 244 -11.14 -3.37 16.14
N CYS A 245 -11.06 -4.71 16.13
CA CYS A 245 -9.97 -5.46 15.49
C CYS A 245 -10.29 -5.94 14.06
N ALA A 246 -11.32 -5.38 13.42
CA ALA A 246 -11.69 -5.65 12.04
C ALA A 246 -11.77 -4.36 11.22
N SER A 247 -11.18 -4.34 10.02
CA SER A 247 -11.27 -3.23 9.07
C SER A 247 -11.09 -3.74 7.65
N MET A 248 -11.75 -3.12 6.67
CA MET A 248 -11.42 -3.37 5.26
C MET A 248 -10.00 -2.89 4.97
N ASP A 249 -9.31 -3.57 4.05
CA ASP A 249 -8.03 -3.10 3.51
C ASP A 249 -8.20 -1.82 2.67
N TRP A 250 -7.08 -1.23 2.28
CA TRP A 250 -7.08 0.07 1.59
C TRP A 250 -7.64 0.04 0.16
N HIS A 251 -7.64 -1.14 -0.45
CA HIS A 251 -8.30 -1.41 -1.73
C HIS A 251 -9.80 -1.73 -1.56
N ALA A 252 -10.30 -1.87 -0.32
CA ALA A 252 -11.63 -2.36 0.00
C ALA A 252 -11.97 -3.73 -0.62
N MET A 253 -10.96 -4.62 -0.75
CA MET A 253 -11.09 -5.94 -1.36
C MET A 253 -11.07 -7.08 -0.33
N ASN A 254 -10.37 -6.90 0.79
CA ASN A 254 -10.23 -7.91 1.83
C ASN A 254 -10.58 -7.34 3.19
N MET A 255 -11.15 -8.19 4.05
CA MET A 255 -11.37 -7.86 5.46
C MET A 255 -10.11 -8.22 6.26
N LEU A 256 -9.47 -7.22 6.86
CA LEU A 256 -8.36 -7.41 7.79
C LEU A 256 -8.91 -7.75 9.18
N VAL A 257 -8.46 -8.87 9.71
CA VAL A 257 -8.85 -9.39 11.03
C VAL A 257 -7.60 -9.51 11.88
N ALA A 258 -7.52 -8.68 12.91
CA ALA A 258 -6.37 -8.59 13.79
C ALA A 258 -6.57 -9.43 15.05
N ARG A 259 -5.58 -10.28 15.35
CA ARG A 259 -5.53 -11.15 16.52
C ARG A 259 -4.19 -11.03 17.23
N ASP A 260 -4.05 -11.66 18.38
CA ASP A 260 -2.84 -11.55 19.20
C ASP A 260 -1.61 -12.14 18.49
N GLU A 261 -1.78 -13.19 17.69
CA GLU A 261 -0.71 -13.87 16.95
C GLU A 261 -0.39 -13.23 15.59
N ALA A 262 -1.40 -12.71 14.89
CA ALA A 262 -1.25 -12.26 13.50
C ALA A 262 -2.38 -11.33 13.06
N VAL A 263 -2.20 -10.72 11.88
CA VAL A 263 -3.26 -10.06 11.11
C VAL A 263 -3.56 -10.92 9.89
N TYR A 264 -4.84 -11.24 9.66
CA TYR A 264 -5.30 -12.06 8.54
C TYR A 264 -6.07 -11.19 7.53
N ALA A 265 -5.75 -11.32 6.25
CA ALA A 265 -6.52 -10.74 5.16
C ALA A 265 -7.50 -11.78 4.62
N CYS A 266 -8.78 -11.60 4.91
CA CYS A 266 -9.85 -12.52 4.52
C CYS A 266 -10.43 -12.09 3.16
N GLY A 267 -10.37 -12.98 2.16
CA GLY A 267 -10.95 -12.78 0.84
C GLY A 267 -12.37 -13.35 0.74
N LEU A 268 -12.93 -13.42 -0.48
CA LEU A 268 -14.32 -13.85 -0.69
C LEU A 268 -14.59 -15.30 -0.28
N GLU A 269 -13.68 -16.22 -0.60
CA GLU A 269 -13.89 -17.66 -0.41
C GLU A 269 -13.10 -18.25 0.76
N SER A 270 -11.94 -17.67 1.09
CA SER A 270 -11.05 -18.21 2.11
C SER A 270 -10.24 -17.13 2.81
N ARG A 271 -9.66 -17.53 3.96
CA ARG A 271 -8.54 -16.83 4.55
C ARG A 271 -7.42 -16.69 3.51
N GLY A 272 -7.02 -15.45 3.23
CA GLY A 272 -5.94 -15.12 2.30
C GLY A 272 -4.61 -14.99 3.03
N ALA A 273 -3.92 -13.87 2.83
CA ALA A 273 -2.60 -13.64 3.41
C ALA A 273 -2.64 -13.55 4.95
N SER A 274 -1.60 -14.07 5.62
CA SER A 274 -1.39 -13.94 7.06
C SER A 274 -0.09 -13.19 7.36
N TYR A 275 -0.18 -12.20 8.24
CA TYR A 275 0.95 -11.36 8.66
C TYR A 275 1.23 -11.60 10.14
N ALA A 276 2.27 -12.38 10.44
CA ALA A 276 2.66 -12.74 11.81
C ALA A 276 3.20 -11.52 12.57
N TYR A 277 2.32 -10.75 13.20
CA TYR A 277 2.67 -9.63 14.07
C TYR A 277 2.08 -9.90 15.46
N GLU A 278 2.92 -10.41 16.35
CA GLU A 278 2.52 -10.84 17.68
C GLU A 278 2.35 -9.68 18.67
N GLY A 279 1.40 -9.83 19.58
CA GLY A 279 1.08 -8.89 20.67
C GLY A 279 -0.40 -8.54 20.69
N GLN A 280 -0.91 -8.24 21.88
CA GLN A 280 -2.31 -7.87 22.07
C GLN A 280 -2.69 -6.61 21.29
N LYS A 281 -3.91 -6.60 20.74
CA LYS A 281 -4.44 -5.52 19.90
C LYS A 281 -5.82 -5.13 20.41
N ILE A 282 -6.03 -3.81 20.58
CA ILE A 282 -7.33 -3.28 21.00
C ILE A 282 -8.12 -2.74 19.80
N SER A 283 -7.43 -2.17 18.81
CA SER A 283 -8.05 -1.76 17.56
C SER A 283 -7.06 -1.71 16.40
N ILE A 284 -7.62 -1.74 15.18
CA ILE A 284 -6.92 -1.50 13.93
C ILE A 284 -7.63 -0.46 13.08
N HIS A 285 -6.85 0.31 12.34
CA HIS A 285 -7.35 1.34 11.43
C HIS A 285 -6.54 1.31 10.14
N THR A 286 -7.20 1.47 8.99
CA THR A 286 -6.50 1.58 7.71
C THR A 286 -6.32 3.04 7.32
N HIS A 287 -5.11 3.39 6.90
CA HIS A 287 -4.77 4.70 6.36
C HIS A 287 -3.88 4.50 5.13
N ARG A 288 -4.41 4.80 3.94
CA ARG A 288 -3.75 4.47 2.67
C ARG A 288 -3.28 3.01 2.69
N ASN A 289 -2.10 2.69 2.16
CA ASN A 289 -1.50 1.36 2.19
C ASN A 289 -1.06 0.86 3.58
N TYR A 290 -1.27 1.64 4.64
CA TYR A 290 -0.82 1.29 5.99
C TYR A 290 -1.95 0.76 6.88
N LEU A 291 -1.57 -0.15 7.78
CA LEU A 291 -2.38 -0.61 8.89
C LEU A 291 -1.85 -0.02 10.20
N VAL A 292 -2.67 0.75 10.88
CA VAL A 292 -2.38 1.27 12.23
C VAL A 292 -2.93 0.28 13.25
N ILE A 293 -2.09 -0.14 14.18
CA ILE A 293 -2.41 -1.08 15.26
C ILE A 293 -2.18 -0.39 16.61
N ILE A 294 -3.17 -0.48 17.48
CA ILE A 294 -3.11 0.01 18.86
C ILE A 294 -3.06 -1.20 19.80
N SER A 295 -2.12 -1.21 20.74
CA SER A 295 -2.10 -2.18 21.83
C SER A 295 -2.99 -1.71 22.99
N PRO A 296 -3.48 -2.61 23.85
CA PRO A 296 -4.02 -2.18 25.14
C PRO A 296 -2.93 -1.45 25.97
N PRO A 297 -3.31 -0.67 26.99
CA PRO A 297 -2.36 -0.14 27.98
C PRO A 297 -1.67 -1.28 28.72
N PHE A 298 -0.34 -1.20 28.88
CA PHE A 298 0.43 -2.17 29.66
C PHE A 298 1.66 -1.51 30.32
N SER A 299 2.16 -2.13 31.38
CA SER A 299 3.39 -1.68 32.04
C SER A 299 4.62 -2.01 31.18
N PRO A 300 5.47 -1.03 30.83
CA PRO A 300 6.63 -1.24 29.99
C PRO A 300 7.65 -2.17 30.66
N SER A 301 8.27 -3.07 29.88
CA SER A 301 9.28 -4.02 30.39
C SER A 301 10.54 -4.04 29.53
N GLY A 302 11.70 -4.16 30.19
CA GLY A 302 13.00 -4.37 29.53
C GLY A 302 13.11 -5.72 28.80
N SER A 303 12.24 -6.69 29.10
CA SER A 303 12.16 -7.98 28.41
C SER A 303 11.12 -8.01 27.28
N ALA A 304 10.45 -6.89 26.99
CA ALA A 304 9.42 -6.84 25.95
C ALA A 304 10.00 -7.19 24.57
N ALA A 305 9.22 -7.88 23.72
CA ALA A 305 9.65 -8.24 22.36
C ALA A 305 9.94 -7.02 21.47
N SER A 306 9.19 -5.93 21.70
CA SER A 306 9.32 -4.66 20.96
C SER A 306 10.52 -3.84 21.41
N ALA A 307 11.43 -3.51 20.48
CA ALA A 307 12.56 -2.62 20.74
C ALA A 307 12.12 -1.24 21.24
N THR A 308 11.02 -0.70 20.71
CA THR A 308 10.43 0.59 21.15
C THR A 308 10.09 0.57 22.64
N VAL A 309 9.50 -0.53 23.13
CA VAL A 309 9.09 -0.67 24.54
C VAL A 309 10.30 -0.83 25.44
N ARG A 310 11.29 -1.64 25.04
CA ARG A 310 12.55 -1.79 25.79
C ARG A 310 13.28 -0.44 25.93
N ASN A 311 13.34 0.34 24.85
CA ASN A 311 13.97 1.66 24.87
C ASN A 311 13.22 2.65 25.76
N PHE A 312 11.89 2.59 25.81
CA PHE A 312 11.10 3.40 26.74
C PHE A 312 11.38 3.00 28.19
N ALA A 313 11.31 1.71 28.52
CA ALA A 313 11.58 1.19 29.86
C ALA A 313 13.00 1.49 30.35
N ALA A 314 13.99 1.53 29.44
CA ALA A 314 15.37 1.85 29.79
C ALA A 314 15.60 3.36 30.06
N ARG A 315 14.78 4.24 29.47
CA ARG A 315 14.91 5.69 29.59
C ARG A 315 14.06 6.28 30.72
N ASN A 316 12.93 5.66 31.04
CA ASN A 316 12.03 6.10 32.10
C ASN A 316 12.19 5.25 33.34
N THR A 317 12.46 5.91 34.47
CA THR A 317 12.59 5.29 35.79
C THR A 317 11.24 5.08 36.49
N ASP A 318 10.17 5.74 36.01
CA ASP A 318 8.81 5.61 36.54
C ASP A 318 8.15 4.33 35.99
N ALA A 319 8.40 3.22 36.67
CA ALA A 319 7.87 1.89 36.33
C ALA A 319 6.33 1.76 36.48
N SER A 320 5.65 2.77 37.03
CA SER A 320 4.20 2.76 37.29
C SER A 320 3.35 3.33 36.15
N ALA A 321 3.94 4.02 35.16
CA ALA A 321 3.18 4.59 34.05
C ALA A 321 2.83 3.50 33.02
N GLU A 322 1.54 3.23 32.85
CA GLU A 322 1.07 2.41 31.73
C GLU A 322 1.32 3.12 30.40
N ILE A 323 1.66 2.34 29.38
CA ILE A 323 1.87 2.85 28.02
C ILE A 323 0.95 2.16 27.03
N THR A 324 0.52 2.90 26.02
CA THR A 324 -0.11 2.39 24.82
C THR A 324 0.89 2.43 23.66
N LYS A 325 1.09 1.30 22.97
CA LYS A 325 1.95 1.22 21.80
C LYS A 325 1.12 1.43 20.54
N VAL A 326 1.53 2.38 19.70
CA VAL A 326 0.99 2.55 18.34
C VAL A 326 2.02 2.06 17.34
N THR A 327 1.57 1.27 16.37
CA THR A 327 2.43 0.72 15.31
C THR A 327 1.76 0.91 13.95
N ILE A 328 2.49 1.42 12.97
CA ILE A 328 2.05 1.52 11.58
C ILE A 328 2.80 0.46 10.78
N LEU A 329 2.06 -0.46 10.17
CA LEU A 329 2.56 -1.55 9.33
C LEU A 329 2.27 -1.28 7.86
N ASP A 330 3.24 -1.56 7.00
CA ASP A 330 3.00 -1.77 5.58
C ASP A 330 2.88 -3.28 5.33
N LEU A 331 1.68 -3.73 4.99
CA LEU A 331 1.39 -5.15 4.80
C LEU A 331 1.96 -5.70 3.49
N GLU A 332 1.97 -4.89 2.42
CA GLU A 332 2.47 -5.32 1.11
C GLU A 332 3.99 -5.48 1.13
N ASN A 333 4.68 -4.50 1.71
CA ASN A 333 6.13 -4.48 1.80
C ASN A 333 6.67 -5.16 3.07
N LYS A 334 5.80 -5.59 3.99
CA LYS A 334 6.10 -6.38 5.20
C LYS A 334 7.12 -5.71 6.13
N PHE A 335 6.91 -4.43 6.45
CA PHE A 335 7.75 -3.69 7.40
C PHE A 335 6.93 -2.82 8.36
N ILE A 336 7.55 -2.43 9.49
CA ILE A 336 6.99 -1.45 10.43
C ILE A 336 7.45 -0.07 9.98
N ALA A 337 6.52 0.77 9.50
CA ALA A 337 6.78 2.13 9.07
C ALA A 337 6.99 3.10 10.24
N PHE A 338 6.32 2.82 11.36
CA PHE A 338 6.42 3.61 12.59
C PHE A 338 6.07 2.77 13.81
N SER A 339 6.74 3.02 14.93
CA SER A 339 6.33 2.47 16.23
C SER A 339 6.77 3.41 17.34
N ASN A 340 5.81 3.82 18.17
CA ASN A 340 6.05 4.68 19.34
C ASN A 340 5.12 4.31 20.52
N THR A 341 5.42 4.83 21.69
CA THR A 341 4.68 4.57 22.95
C THR A 341 4.13 5.88 23.53
N PHE A 342 2.90 5.84 24.01
CA PHE A 342 2.15 6.98 24.53
C PHE A 342 1.69 6.71 25.96
N THR A 343 2.01 7.60 26.89
CA THR A 343 1.70 7.48 28.34
C THR A 343 0.30 7.95 28.71
N GLU A 344 -0.30 8.82 27.90
CA GLU A 344 -1.64 9.38 28.17
C GLU A 344 -2.78 8.45 27.69
N GLY A 345 -2.42 7.28 27.15
CA GLY A 345 -3.34 6.39 26.45
C GLY A 345 -3.81 6.97 25.11
N VAL A 346 -4.32 6.11 24.24
CA VAL A 346 -4.92 6.53 22.96
C VAL A 346 -6.41 6.23 23.05
N ARG A 347 -7.24 7.28 22.99
CA ARG A 347 -8.70 7.16 23.01
C ARG A 347 -9.21 6.77 21.63
N GLU A 348 -8.72 7.45 20.60
CA GLU A 348 -9.21 7.26 19.25
C GLU A 348 -8.13 7.56 18.20
N VAL A 349 -8.27 6.91 17.05
CA VAL A 349 -7.38 7.07 15.90
C VAL A 349 -8.23 7.23 14.65
N PHE A 350 -7.93 8.27 13.89
CA PHE A 350 -8.65 8.57 12.66
C PHE A 350 -7.70 9.06 11.59
N SER A 351 -8.04 8.74 10.34
CA SER A 351 -7.35 9.24 9.16
C SER A 351 -8.12 10.45 8.63
N ALA A 352 -7.47 11.61 8.57
CA ALA A 352 -8.06 12.83 8.04
C ALA A 352 -6.98 13.67 7.35
N PHE A 353 -7.37 14.51 6.38
CA PHE A 353 -6.46 15.46 5.73
C PHE A 353 -5.13 14.82 5.27
N ASP A 354 -5.21 13.60 4.74
CA ASP A 354 -4.05 12.85 4.25
C ASP A 354 -3.02 12.41 5.30
N GLU A 355 -3.34 12.52 6.60
CA GLU A 355 -2.48 12.12 7.72
C GLU A 355 -3.23 11.23 8.73
N VAL A 356 -2.49 10.66 9.69
CA VAL A 356 -3.06 9.89 10.82
C VAL A 356 -3.03 10.71 12.09
N TYR A 357 -4.16 10.82 12.77
CA TYR A 357 -4.25 11.52 14.05
C TYR A 357 -4.51 10.54 15.19
N LEU A 358 -3.83 10.78 16.32
CA LEU A 358 -4.01 10.07 17.58
C LEU A 358 -4.55 11.05 18.61
N LEU A 359 -5.75 10.78 19.12
CA LEU A 359 -6.36 11.54 20.20
C LEU A 359 -6.14 10.81 21.53
N ALA A 360 -5.44 11.45 22.47
CA ALA A 360 -5.20 10.92 23.80
C ALA A 360 -6.40 11.13 24.74
N ASN A 361 -6.45 10.39 25.85
CA ASN A 361 -7.51 10.57 26.85
C ASN A 361 -7.47 11.94 27.54
N SER A 362 -6.30 12.59 27.55
CA SER A 362 -6.06 13.95 28.05
C SER A 362 -6.67 15.04 27.16
N GLY A 363 -7.08 14.70 25.92
CA GLY A 363 -7.45 15.66 24.89
C GLY A 363 -6.28 16.07 24.00
N LYS A 364 -5.08 15.55 24.24
CA LYS A 364 -3.90 15.84 23.42
C LYS A 364 -4.02 15.23 22.03
N LEU A 365 -3.89 16.05 20.99
CA LEU A 365 -3.89 15.58 19.61
C LEU A 365 -2.47 15.47 19.06
N THR A 366 -2.14 14.31 18.49
CA THR A 366 -0.85 14.05 17.82
C THR A 366 -1.10 13.69 16.35
N CYS A 367 -0.51 14.44 15.44
CA CYS A 367 -0.43 14.11 14.02
C CYS A 367 0.79 13.20 13.76
N LEU A 368 0.60 12.12 13.02
CA LEU A 368 1.69 11.31 12.49
C LEU A 368 1.92 11.71 11.04
N GLU A 369 2.90 12.56 10.82
CA GLU A 369 3.22 13.13 9.50
C GLU A 369 4.09 12.15 8.71
N GLU A 370 3.62 11.72 7.54
CA GLU A 370 4.38 10.84 6.67
C GLU A 370 5.56 11.57 6.00
N LYS A 371 6.77 11.04 6.14
CA LYS A 371 7.95 11.54 5.43
C LYS A 371 7.79 11.40 3.93
N SER A 372 8.32 12.38 3.20
CA SER A 372 8.36 12.33 1.73
C SER A 372 9.05 11.06 1.21
N THR A 373 8.62 10.60 0.04
CA THR A 373 9.17 9.40 -0.61
C THR A 373 10.69 9.48 -0.80
N SER A 374 11.21 10.65 -1.16
CA SER A 374 12.67 10.87 -1.29
C SER A 374 13.42 10.63 0.02
N THR A 375 12.88 11.13 1.15
CA THR A 375 13.46 10.90 2.48
C THR A 375 13.37 9.43 2.87
N LYS A 376 12.21 8.77 2.64
CA LYS A 376 12.04 7.33 2.90
C LYS A 376 13.06 6.50 2.12
N LEU A 377 13.25 6.77 0.83
CA LEU A 377 14.25 6.11 -0.02
C LEU A 377 15.67 6.33 0.50
N SER A 378 16.01 7.57 0.88
CA SER A 378 17.33 7.89 1.46
C SER A 378 17.59 7.10 2.76
N MET A 379 16.58 6.97 3.63
CA MET A 379 16.66 6.13 4.83
C MET A 379 16.84 4.65 4.51
N LEU A 380 16.24 4.15 3.42
CA LEU A 380 16.45 2.77 2.95
C LEU A 380 17.86 2.56 2.39
N TYR A 381 18.38 3.51 1.61
CA TYR A 381 19.74 3.45 1.05
C TYR A 381 20.82 3.42 2.13
N SER A 382 20.70 4.29 3.16
CA SER A 382 21.63 4.31 4.29
C SER A 382 21.66 2.98 5.09
N LYS A 383 20.57 2.20 5.06
CA LYS A 383 20.48 0.86 5.66
C LYS A 383 20.71 -0.28 4.67
N SER A 384 21.17 0.04 3.45
CA SER A 384 21.40 -0.91 2.35
C SER A 384 20.17 -1.75 1.98
N GLN A 385 18.95 -1.22 2.16
CA GLN A 385 17.69 -1.92 1.90
C GLN A 385 17.14 -1.62 0.49
N PHE A 386 17.96 -1.87 -0.53
CA PHE A 386 17.57 -1.59 -1.92
C PHE A 386 16.41 -2.44 -2.46
N PRO A 387 16.29 -3.75 -2.14
CA PRO A 387 15.13 -4.53 -2.57
C PRO A 387 13.81 -3.97 -2.04
N LEU A 388 13.83 -3.48 -0.79
CA LEU A 388 12.67 -2.83 -0.17
C LEU A 388 12.40 -1.44 -0.78
N ALA A 389 13.45 -0.69 -1.15
CA ALA A 389 13.29 0.57 -1.87
C ALA A 389 12.61 0.37 -3.23
N LEU A 390 12.95 -0.71 -3.95
CA LEU A 390 12.30 -1.08 -5.21
C LEU A 390 10.84 -1.51 -5.02
N SER A 391 10.52 -2.26 -3.97
CA SER A 391 9.12 -2.64 -3.70
C SER A 391 8.29 -1.42 -3.29
N LEU A 392 8.82 -0.55 -2.43
CA LEU A 392 8.19 0.71 -2.03
C LEU A 392 7.92 1.62 -3.25
N ALA A 393 8.88 1.70 -4.17
CA ALA A 393 8.73 2.47 -5.40
C ALA A 393 7.59 1.98 -6.29
N LYS A 394 7.40 0.66 -6.37
CA LYS A 394 6.30 0.04 -7.11
C LYS A 394 4.96 0.30 -6.43
N THR A 395 4.86 0.08 -5.11
CA THR A 395 3.61 0.32 -4.35
C THR A 395 3.19 1.79 -4.42
N GLN A 396 4.13 2.74 -4.44
CA GLN A 396 3.83 4.16 -4.56
C GLN A 396 3.66 4.65 -6.01
N GLY A 397 3.76 3.76 -7.01
CA GLY A 397 3.58 4.13 -8.41
C GLY A 397 4.61 5.13 -8.95
N LEU A 398 5.87 5.08 -8.47
CA LEU A 398 6.94 5.90 -9.02
C LEU A 398 7.19 5.57 -10.49
N ASP A 399 7.56 6.58 -11.28
CA ASP A 399 7.85 6.40 -12.70
C ASP A 399 9.09 5.51 -12.95
N ALA A 400 9.23 5.06 -14.20
CA ALA A 400 10.35 4.21 -14.61
C ALA A 400 11.73 4.90 -14.41
N SER A 401 11.77 6.23 -14.47
CA SER A 401 13.01 7.01 -14.24
C SER A 401 13.48 6.90 -12.80
N HIS A 402 12.60 7.11 -11.81
CA HIS A 402 12.93 6.98 -10.40
C HIS A 402 13.27 5.52 -10.04
N VAL A 403 12.57 4.55 -10.63
CA VAL A 403 12.90 3.12 -10.47
C VAL A 403 14.28 2.79 -11.02
N ALA A 404 14.65 3.34 -12.18
CA ALA A 404 15.99 3.19 -12.75
C ALA A 404 17.06 3.83 -11.86
N ASP A 405 16.79 4.97 -11.25
CA ASP A 405 17.72 5.60 -10.29
C ASP A 405 17.94 4.75 -9.04
N ILE A 406 16.90 4.07 -8.52
CA ILE A 406 17.06 3.09 -7.43
C ILE A 406 17.97 1.95 -7.85
N HIS A 407 17.76 1.39 -9.06
CA HIS A 407 18.63 0.34 -9.62
C HIS A 407 20.07 0.81 -9.80
N ARG A 408 20.28 2.06 -10.20
CA ARG A 408 21.61 2.66 -10.32
C ARG A 408 22.32 2.75 -8.97
N GLN A 409 21.64 3.27 -7.94
CA GLN A 409 22.19 3.34 -6.58
C GLN A 409 22.44 1.95 -5.99
N TYR A 410 21.57 0.99 -6.28
CA TYR A 410 21.76 -0.40 -5.85
C TYR A 410 22.99 -1.03 -6.52
N GLY A 411 23.16 -0.81 -7.84
CA GLY A 411 24.34 -1.22 -8.58
C GLY A 411 25.62 -0.62 -8.00
N ASP A 412 25.61 0.68 -7.69
CA ASP A 412 26.74 1.39 -7.07
C ASP A 412 27.10 0.81 -5.69
N HIS A 413 26.11 0.48 -4.87
CA HIS A 413 26.33 -0.15 -3.58
C HIS A 413 26.96 -1.56 -3.71
N LEU A 414 26.40 -2.41 -4.58
CA LEU A 414 26.93 -3.75 -4.84
C LEU A 414 28.35 -3.70 -5.42
N TYR A 415 28.60 -2.74 -6.31
CA TYR A 415 29.91 -2.50 -6.88
C TYR A 415 30.95 -2.14 -5.80
N ASN A 416 30.60 -1.25 -4.86
CA ASN A 416 31.46 -0.89 -3.73
C ASN A 416 31.72 -2.07 -2.78
N LYS A 417 30.81 -3.05 -2.75
CA LYS A 417 30.95 -4.30 -1.99
C LYS A 417 31.71 -5.40 -2.74
N ALA A 418 32.23 -5.11 -3.94
CA ALA A 418 32.88 -6.05 -4.86
C ALA A 418 31.96 -7.18 -5.38
N GLU A 419 30.63 -7.03 -5.30
CA GLU A 419 29.66 -7.95 -5.92
C GLU A 419 29.35 -7.49 -7.35
N TYR A 420 30.33 -7.64 -8.25
CA TYR A 420 30.27 -7.04 -9.59
C TYR A 420 29.21 -7.64 -10.52
N ASP A 421 28.96 -8.94 -10.43
CA ASP A 421 27.97 -9.62 -11.27
C ASP A 421 26.55 -9.15 -10.92
N GLY A 422 26.26 -9.06 -9.61
CA GLY A 422 25.01 -8.50 -9.11
C GLY A 422 24.84 -7.02 -9.49
N ALA A 423 25.90 -6.22 -9.37
CA ALA A 423 25.88 -4.82 -9.78
C ALA A 423 25.55 -4.66 -11.27
N THR A 424 26.14 -5.50 -12.13
CA THR A 424 25.91 -5.49 -13.58
C THR A 424 24.46 -5.78 -13.93
N GLN A 425 23.84 -6.77 -13.28
CA GLN A 425 22.42 -7.07 -13.45
C GLN A 425 21.51 -5.90 -13.06
N GLN A 426 21.90 -5.10 -12.05
CA GLN A 426 21.14 -3.89 -11.69
C GLN A 426 21.33 -2.77 -12.72
N TYR A 427 22.57 -2.53 -13.18
CA TYR A 427 22.82 -1.52 -14.21
C TYR A 427 22.12 -1.81 -15.53
N VAL A 428 22.01 -3.08 -15.92
CA VAL A 428 21.22 -3.51 -17.08
C VAL A 428 19.77 -3.00 -16.98
N LYS A 429 19.16 -3.02 -15.80
CA LYS A 429 17.79 -2.54 -15.59
C LYS A 429 17.65 -1.01 -15.67
N THR A 430 18.75 -0.27 -15.73
CA THR A 430 18.76 1.19 -15.89
C THR A 430 18.86 1.65 -17.34
N ILE A 431 19.02 0.71 -18.28
CA ILE A 431 19.11 1.00 -19.71
C ILE A 431 17.84 1.73 -20.16
N GLY A 432 18.01 2.79 -20.97
CA GLY A 432 16.92 3.67 -21.43
C GLY A 432 16.74 4.93 -20.59
N HIS A 433 17.17 4.93 -19.31
CA HIS A 433 17.04 6.09 -18.43
C HIS A 433 18.40 6.62 -17.95
N ALA A 434 19.37 5.74 -17.65
CA ALA A 434 20.72 6.13 -17.25
C ALA A 434 21.67 6.19 -18.45
N GLN A 435 22.66 7.10 -18.41
CA GLN A 435 23.68 7.20 -19.46
C GLN A 435 24.59 5.96 -19.46
N PRO A 436 24.71 5.22 -20.59
CA PRO A 436 25.55 4.02 -20.64
C PRO A 436 27.04 4.28 -20.40
N SER A 437 27.53 5.47 -20.76
CA SER A 437 28.91 5.89 -20.55
C SER A 437 29.34 5.85 -19.08
N PHE A 438 28.42 6.16 -18.14
CA PHE A 438 28.66 6.07 -16.70
C PHE A 438 28.94 4.62 -16.27
N VAL A 439 28.12 3.68 -16.73
CA VAL A 439 28.24 2.25 -16.38
C VAL A 439 29.48 1.64 -17.04
N ILE A 440 29.72 1.93 -18.33
CA ILE A 440 30.88 1.44 -19.08
C ILE A 440 32.18 1.88 -18.39
N ARG A 441 32.28 3.14 -17.94
CA ARG A 441 33.46 3.64 -17.21
C ARG A 441 33.75 2.83 -15.93
N LYS A 442 32.70 2.36 -15.24
CA LYS A 442 32.86 1.52 -14.04
C LYS A 442 33.27 0.08 -14.36
N LEU A 443 32.85 -0.48 -15.49
CA LEU A 443 33.07 -1.88 -15.85
C LEU A 443 34.31 -2.12 -16.75
N LEU A 444 35.05 -1.08 -17.13
CA LEU A 444 36.19 -1.13 -18.07
C LEU A 444 37.45 -1.85 -17.57
N ASP A 445 37.50 -2.29 -16.32
CA ASP A 445 38.63 -3.04 -15.76
C ASP A 445 38.78 -4.42 -16.39
N ALA A 446 40.02 -4.83 -16.66
CA ALA A 446 40.37 -6.09 -17.30
C ALA A 446 39.81 -7.32 -16.58
N GLN A 447 39.66 -7.29 -15.25
CA GLN A 447 39.09 -8.40 -14.48
C GLN A 447 37.55 -8.54 -14.67
N ARG A 448 36.90 -7.53 -15.25
CA ARG A 448 35.43 -7.39 -15.29
C ARG A 448 34.88 -7.36 -16.72
N ILE A 449 35.69 -7.82 -17.66
CA ILE A 449 35.39 -7.81 -19.09
C ILE A 449 34.14 -8.64 -19.45
N HIS A 450 33.83 -9.72 -18.71
CA HIS A 450 32.59 -10.50 -18.86
C HIS A 450 31.32 -9.69 -18.49
N ASN A 451 31.43 -8.87 -17.45
CA ASN A 451 30.34 -8.01 -17.00
C ASN A 451 30.10 -6.86 -17.96
N LEU A 452 31.17 -6.26 -18.49
CA LEU A 452 31.09 -5.28 -19.57
C LEU A 452 30.43 -5.86 -20.82
N ALA A 453 30.82 -7.08 -21.23
CA ALA A 453 30.23 -7.77 -22.38
C ALA A 453 28.71 -7.94 -22.21
N SER A 454 28.28 -8.39 -21.03
CA SER A 454 26.87 -8.64 -20.72
C SER A 454 26.05 -7.36 -20.76
N TYR A 455 26.56 -6.27 -20.18
CA TYR A 455 25.89 -4.97 -20.21
C TYR A 455 25.76 -4.41 -21.64
N LEU A 456 26.84 -4.44 -22.43
CA LEU A 456 26.84 -3.95 -23.81
C LEU A 456 25.96 -4.80 -24.73
N GLN A 457 25.93 -6.11 -24.52
CA GLN A 457 25.06 -7.01 -25.28
C GLN A 457 23.57 -6.68 -25.06
N GLU A 458 23.18 -6.42 -23.81
CA GLU A 458 21.80 -6.07 -23.48
C GLU A 458 21.42 -4.67 -24.02
N LEU A 459 22.33 -3.70 -23.88
CA LEU A 459 22.17 -2.35 -24.45
C LEU A 459 21.92 -2.40 -25.97
N HIS A 460 22.66 -3.27 -26.66
CA HIS A 460 22.52 -3.47 -28.09
C HIS A 460 21.23 -4.23 -28.46
N THR A 461 20.82 -5.21 -27.65
CA THR A 461 19.58 -5.97 -27.86
C THR A 461 18.35 -5.05 -27.77
N GLN A 462 18.38 -4.05 -26.90
CA GLN A 462 17.34 -3.04 -26.75
C GLN A 462 17.40 -1.91 -27.81
N GLY A 463 18.37 -1.94 -28.73
CA GLY A 463 18.48 -0.96 -29.82
C GLY A 463 18.95 0.44 -29.39
N LEU A 464 19.47 0.59 -28.18
CA LEU A 464 19.94 1.86 -27.61
C LEU A 464 21.47 2.02 -27.67
N ALA A 465 22.15 1.12 -28.38
CA ALA A 465 23.59 1.17 -28.61
C ALA A 465 23.93 2.10 -29.78
N ASN A 466 25.00 2.88 -29.63
CA ASN A 466 25.62 3.64 -30.73
C ASN A 466 26.78 2.84 -31.36
N SER A 467 27.36 3.37 -32.42
CA SER A 467 28.49 2.76 -33.14
C SER A 467 29.72 2.49 -32.26
N ASP A 468 30.01 3.37 -31.30
CA ASP A 468 31.11 3.22 -30.35
C ASP A 468 30.89 2.06 -29.38
N HIS A 469 29.66 1.91 -28.85
CA HIS A 469 29.29 0.85 -27.92
C HIS A 469 29.33 -0.52 -28.60
N THR A 470 28.88 -0.58 -29.84
CA THR A 470 28.96 -1.81 -30.66
C THR A 470 30.41 -2.17 -30.95
N THR A 471 31.25 -1.20 -31.31
CA THR A 471 32.69 -1.42 -31.50
C THR A 471 33.38 -1.89 -30.21
N LEU A 472 33.01 -1.32 -29.06
CA LEU A 472 33.48 -1.74 -27.75
C LEU A 472 33.05 -3.19 -27.43
N LEU A 473 31.84 -3.60 -27.80
CA LEU A 473 31.35 -4.96 -27.63
C LEU A 473 32.18 -5.97 -28.45
N LEU A 474 32.49 -5.67 -29.72
CA LEU A 474 33.38 -6.51 -30.55
C LEU A 474 34.79 -6.63 -29.94
N ASN A 475 35.36 -5.51 -29.47
CA ASN A 475 36.64 -5.51 -28.76
C ASN A 475 36.60 -6.38 -27.50
N THR A 476 35.46 -6.39 -26.80
CA THR A 476 35.27 -7.18 -25.59
C THR A 476 35.20 -8.68 -25.91
N TYR A 477 34.45 -9.09 -26.93
CA TYR A 477 34.37 -10.49 -27.37
C TYR A 477 35.71 -11.05 -27.86
N THR A 478 36.45 -10.26 -28.65
CA THR A 478 37.76 -10.69 -29.16
C THR A 478 38.79 -10.89 -28.04
N LYS A 479 38.76 -10.05 -26.99
CA LYS A 479 39.58 -10.24 -25.79
C LYS A 479 39.17 -11.45 -24.95
N LEU A 480 37.86 -11.73 -24.87
CA LEU A 480 37.31 -12.89 -24.16
C LEU A 480 37.51 -14.22 -24.86
N LYS A 481 37.92 -14.21 -26.14
CA LYS A 481 38.02 -15.38 -27.02
C LYS A 481 36.70 -16.16 -27.15
N ASP A 482 35.57 -15.50 -26.93
CA ASP A 482 34.24 -16.11 -27.07
C ASP A 482 33.81 -16.11 -28.54
N VAL A 483 34.29 -17.12 -29.27
CA VAL A 483 34.09 -17.25 -30.73
C VAL A 483 32.61 -17.47 -31.08
N ALA A 484 31.87 -18.22 -30.25
CA ALA A 484 30.48 -18.54 -30.50
C ALA A 484 29.59 -17.30 -30.40
N ARG A 485 29.78 -16.48 -29.35
CA ARG A 485 29.03 -15.22 -29.21
C ARG A 485 29.39 -14.22 -30.31
N LEU A 486 30.68 -14.09 -30.65
CA LEU A 486 31.14 -13.23 -31.74
C LEU A 486 30.51 -13.62 -33.10
N ASP A 487 30.51 -14.91 -33.44
CA ASP A 487 29.92 -15.42 -34.69
C ASP A 487 28.40 -15.20 -34.73
N SER A 488 27.71 -15.48 -33.61
CA SER A 488 26.27 -15.23 -33.50
C SER A 488 25.93 -13.74 -33.65
N PHE A 489 26.77 -12.86 -33.09
CA PHE A 489 26.61 -11.41 -33.15
C PHE A 489 26.78 -10.90 -34.59
N ILE A 490 27.89 -11.28 -35.24
CA ILE A 490 28.19 -10.89 -36.62
C ILE A 490 27.11 -11.40 -37.58
N LYS A 491 26.64 -12.64 -37.41
CA LYS A 491 25.59 -13.22 -38.27
C LYS A 491 24.25 -12.51 -38.09
N THR A 492 23.84 -12.22 -36.84
CA THR A 492 22.57 -11.57 -36.51
C THR A 492 22.52 -10.13 -37.01
N GLU A 493 23.58 -9.35 -36.76
CA GLU A 493 23.67 -7.96 -37.25
C GLU A 493 23.72 -7.89 -38.77
N SER A 494 24.40 -8.85 -39.39
CA SER A 494 24.42 -8.93 -40.85
C SER A 494 23.06 -9.27 -41.48
N LYS A 495 22.09 -9.79 -40.71
CA LYS A 495 20.71 -10.05 -41.18
C LYS A 495 19.83 -8.82 -41.01
N ARG A 496 19.93 -8.11 -39.88
CA ARG A 496 19.15 -6.88 -39.61
C ARG A 496 19.41 -5.78 -40.64
N SER A 497 20.66 -5.61 -41.07
CA SER A 497 21.05 -4.66 -42.13
C SER A 497 20.56 -5.04 -43.55
N SER A 498 19.91 -6.19 -43.71
CA SER A 498 19.34 -6.63 -45.00
C SER A 498 17.90 -6.12 -45.22
N GLU A 499 17.20 -5.76 -44.15
CA GLU A 499 15.77 -5.40 -44.16
C GLU A 499 15.49 -3.92 -43.81
N GLY A 500 16.50 -3.15 -43.39
CA GLY A 500 16.40 -1.74 -43.02
C GLY A 500 17.42 -0.84 -43.72
N ASP A 501 17.12 0.46 -43.75
CA ASP A 501 17.73 1.53 -44.53
C ASP A 501 19.29 1.50 -44.61
N LYS A 502 19.82 1.70 -45.82
CA LYS A 502 21.21 1.39 -46.22
C LYS A 502 22.31 2.31 -45.64
N ASN A 503 21.98 3.31 -44.83
CA ASN A 503 22.89 4.45 -44.69
C ASN A 503 23.65 4.62 -43.37
N GLU A 504 23.40 3.84 -42.32
CA GLU A 504 24.31 3.85 -41.16
C GLU A 504 24.51 2.43 -40.62
N LEU A 505 25.74 1.93 -40.75
CA LEU A 505 26.14 0.69 -40.09
C LEU A 505 26.12 0.93 -38.57
N PRO A 506 25.54 0.02 -37.76
CA PRO A 506 25.45 0.17 -36.31
C PRO A 506 26.80 0.04 -35.59
N PHE A 507 27.91 -0.09 -36.33
CA PHE A 507 29.28 -0.14 -35.83
C PHE A 507 30.29 0.35 -36.88
N ASP A 508 31.45 0.79 -36.41
CA ASP A 508 32.57 1.14 -37.29
C ASP A 508 33.19 -0.13 -37.89
N LEU A 509 32.85 -0.40 -39.14
CA LEU A 509 33.29 -1.56 -39.90
C LEU A 509 34.82 -1.65 -40.03
N ASP A 510 35.51 -0.51 -40.21
CA ASP A 510 36.97 -0.51 -40.38
C ASP A 510 37.67 -0.88 -39.09
N THR A 511 37.19 -0.32 -37.97
CA THR A 511 37.71 -0.67 -36.65
C THR A 511 37.39 -2.11 -36.30
N ALA A 512 36.18 -2.60 -36.60
CA ALA A 512 35.79 -3.99 -36.39
C ALA A 512 36.69 -4.98 -37.15
N ILE A 513 36.94 -4.73 -38.45
CA ILE A 513 37.81 -5.59 -39.27
C ILE A 513 39.25 -5.55 -38.75
N ARG A 514 39.77 -4.37 -38.37
CA ARG A 514 41.11 -4.21 -37.82
C ARG A 514 41.27 -5.01 -36.52
N VAL A 515 40.32 -4.92 -35.60
CA VAL A 515 40.31 -5.62 -34.32
C VAL A 515 40.25 -7.13 -34.52
N CYS A 516 39.36 -7.62 -35.39
CA CYS A 516 39.27 -9.06 -35.69
C CYS A 516 40.59 -9.59 -36.28
N ARG A 517 41.25 -8.82 -37.16
CA ARG A 517 42.58 -9.19 -37.71
C ARG A 517 43.68 -9.18 -36.66
N GLN A 518 43.70 -8.21 -35.76
CA GLN A 518 44.69 -8.12 -34.68
C GLN A 518 44.51 -9.24 -33.65
N ALA A 519 43.28 -9.67 -33.41
CA ALA A 519 42.95 -10.79 -32.53
C ALA A 519 43.11 -12.18 -33.18
N GLY A 520 43.46 -12.25 -34.47
CA GLY A 520 43.69 -13.52 -35.20
C GLY A 520 42.44 -14.16 -35.80
N TYR A 521 41.27 -13.51 -35.77
CA TYR A 521 40.02 -14.00 -36.34
C TYR A 521 39.86 -13.60 -37.82
N PHE A 522 40.71 -14.15 -38.69
CA PHE A 522 40.77 -13.78 -40.11
C PHE A 522 39.50 -14.13 -40.91
N ASP A 523 38.82 -15.24 -40.57
CA ASP A 523 37.61 -15.67 -41.28
C ASP A 523 36.43 -14.73 -41.03
N HIS A 524 36.23 -14.30 -39.79
CA HIS A 524 35.21 -13.33 -39.40
C HIS A 524 35.49 -11.95 -40.03
N ALA A 525 36.76 -11.53 -40.05
CA ALA A 525 37.19 -10.31 -40.73
C ALA A 525 36.95 -10.38 -42.26
N SER A 526 37.21 -11.54 -42.88
CA SER A 526 36.96 -11.76 -44.31
C SER A 526 35.46 -11.77 -44.63
N TYR A 527 34.63 -12.36 -43.76
CA TYR A 527 33.17 -12.36 -43.89
C TYR A 527 32.60 -10.94 -43.83
N LEU A 528 32.98 -10.14 -42.82
CA LEU A 528 32.59 -8.74 -42.70
C LEU A 528 33.04 -7.90 -43.92
N ALA A 529 34.29 -8.08 -44.37
CA ALA A 529 34.84 -7.34 -45.51
C ALA A 529 34.15 -7.69 -46.85
N LYS A 530 33.80 -8.97 -47.07
CA LYS A 530 33.11 -9.42 -48.28
C LYS A 530 31.66 -8.92 -48.33
N LYS A 531 30.97 -8.86 -47.20
CA LYS A 531 29.53 -8.54 -47.14
C LYS A 531 29.23 -7.05 -47.30
N TYR A 532 30.13 -6.18 -46.88
CA TYR A 532 29.96 -4.72 -46.94
C TYR A 532 30.83 -4.05 -48.02
N GLU A 533 31.20 -4.80 -49.07
CA GLU A 533 31.78 -4.30 -50.34
C GLU A 533 33.03 -3.39 -50.25
N ARG A 534 33.82 -3.46 -49.17
CA ARG A 534 35.15 -2.83 -49.14
C ARG A 534 36.20 -3.73 -49.79
N HIS A 535 36.33 -3.57 -51.10
CA HIS A 535 37.25 -4.33 -51.96
C HIS A 535 38.75 -4.17 -51.60
N GLU A 536 39.17 -3.08 -50.96
CA GLU A 536 40.59 -2.86 -50.63
C GLU A 536 41.11 -3.71 -49.46
N ILE A 537 40.28 -4.02 -48.46
CA ILE A 537 40.71 -4.74 -47.25
C ILE A 537 40.66 -6.26 -47.49
N THR A 538 39.72 -6.72 -48.32
CA THR A 538 39.56 -8.13 -48.70
C THR A 538 40.81 -8.67 -49.42
N CYS A 539 41.45 -7.85 -50.26
CA CYS A 539 42.70 -8.20 -50.94
C CYS A 539 43.86 -8.38 -49.94
N LYS A 540 44.05 -7.49 -48.96
CA LYS A 540 45.11 -7.62 -47.94
C LYS A 540 44.90 -8.79 -46.97
N SER A 541 43.66 -9.20 -46.72
CA SER A 541 43.33 -10.38 -45.92
C SER A 541 43.74 -11.68 -46.63
N LYS A 542 43.34 -11.86 -47.89
CA LYS A 542 43.67 -13.06 -48.68
C LYS A 542 45.19 -13.25 -48.87
N LEU A 543 45.93 -12.16 -49.05
CA LEU A 543 47.38 -12.18 -49.21
C LEU A 543 48.11 -12.73 -47.97
N ARG A 544 47.70 -12.35 -46.75
CA ARG A 544 48.34 -12.85 -45.51
C ARG A 544 47.88 -14.25 -45.11
N THR A 545 46.64 -14.64 -45.38
CA THR A 545 46.21 -16.03 -45.13
C THR A 545 47.00 -17.00 -46.01
N GLN A 546 47.31 -16.61 -47.25
CA GLN A 546 48.20 -17.38 -48.12
C GLN A 546 49.66 -17.41 -47.64
N GLU A 547 50.18 -16.34 -47.03
CA GLU A 547 51.52 -16.34 -46.44
C GLU A 547 51.61 -17.22 -45.17
N THR A 548 50.54 -17.29 -44.38
CA THR A 548 50.52 -18.11 -43.15
C THR A 548 50.37 -19.60 -43.47
N ILE A 549 49.60 -19.94 -44.52
CA ILE A 549 49.48 -21.31 -45.05
C ILE A 549 50.76 -21.77 -45.78
N LYS A 550 51.65 -20.85 -46.16
CA LYS A 550 52.99 -21.16 -46.71
C LYS A 550 54.10 -21.28 -45.65
N MET A 551 53.81 -20.97 -44.38
CA MET A 551 54.75 -21.07 -43.25
C MET A 551 54.37 -22.15 -42.21
N HIS A 552 53.41 -23.01 -42.55
CA HIS A 552 53.24 -24.36 -41.98
C HIS A 552 53.36 -25.35 -43.15
#